data_AF-A0AAU7JUR7-F1
#
_entry.id   AF-A0AAU7JUR7-F1
#
_cell.length_a   1.000
_cell.length_b   1.000
_cell.length_c   1.000
_cell.angle_alpha   90.00
_cell.angle_beta   90.00
_cell.angle_gamma   90.00
#
_symmetry.space_group_name_H-M   'P 1'
#
loop_
_entity.id
_entity.type
_entity.pdbx_description
1 polymer ?
#
loop_
_entity_poly.entity_id
_entity_poly.type
_entity_poly.pdbx_seq_one_letter_code
_entity_poly.pdbx_strand_id
1 'polypeptide(L)' 'MNEDAGLDSLNPADTPARDGRLFRAIIAAQREVDQATEHLRTAVASARQHGDSWTVIGVALGLSAQAAQQEFEQG' A
#
# COMPACT_ATOMS: atom_id res chain seq x y z
N MET A 1 4.93 -24.12 -8.99
CA MET A 1 5.25 -22.70 -9.28
C MET A 1 5.54 -22.07 -7.94
N ASN A 2 6.81 -21.81 -7.64
CA ASN A 2 7.22 -20.99 -6.50
C ASN A 2 8.03 -19.85 -7.10
N GLU A 3 7.55 -18.63 -6.88
CA GLU A 3 8.05 -17.37 -7.42
C GLU A 3 9.18 -16.82 -6.52
N ASP A 4 10.20 -17.65 -6.24
CA ASP A 4 11.45 -17.23 -5.58
C ASP A 4 12.42 -16.56 -6.57
N ALA A 5 11.89 -15.93 -7.62
CA ALA A 5 12.67 -15.36 -8.70
C ALA A 5 12.79 -13.85 -8.53
N GLY A 6 13.93 -13.36 -8.04
CA GLY A 6 14.31 -11.99 -8.34
C GLY A 6 15.47 -11.38 -7.59
N LEU A 7 15.71 -11.76 -6.33
CA LEU A 7 16.66 -11.00 -5.49
C LEU A 7 18.00 -11.69 -5.26
N ASP A 8 18.07 -13.02 -5.41
CA ASP A 8 19.28 -13.79 -5.07
C ASP A 8 20.28 -13.91 -6.25
N SER A 9 19.88 -13.52 -7.47
CA SER A 9 20.74 -13.58 -8.67
C SER A 9 21.40 -12.25 -9.05
N LEU A 10 21.20 -11.19 -8.26
CA LEU A 10 21.80 -9.89 -8.55
C LEU A 10 23.23 -9.87 -7.99
N ASN A 11 24.19 -10.27 -8.82
CA ASN A 11 25.61 -10.18 -8.51
C ASN A 11 25.99 -8.70 -8.31
N PRO A 12 26.35 -8.26 -7.08
CA PRO A 12 26.63 -6.85 -6.79
C PRO A 12 27.92 -6.33 -7.45
N ALA A 13 28.70 -7.20 -8.10
CA ALA A 13 29.90 -6.86 -8.85
C ALA A 13 29.62 -6.37 -10.28
N ASP A 14 28.48 -6.75 -10.88
CA ASP A 14 28.12 -6.39 -12.28
C ASP A 14 27.24 -5.13 -12.35
N THR A 15 26.80 -4.60 -11.22
CA THR A 15 25.92 -3.44 -11.16
C THR A 15 26.48 -2.39 -10.20
N PRO A 16 27.22 -1.39 -10.71
CA PRO A 16 28.04 -0.51 -9.87
C PRO A 16 27.14 0.41 -9.04
N ALA A 17 26.97 0.13 -7.74
CA ALA A 17 26.51 0.94 -6.59
C ALA A 17 25.31 1.92 -6.73
N ARG A 18 25.17 2.61 -7.87
CA ARG A 18 24.10 3.48 -8.34
C ARG A 18 22.76 2.77 -8.39
N ASP A 19 22.73 1.55 -8.93
CA ASP A 19 21.49 0.79 -9.06
C ASP A 19 21.02 0.30 -7.70
N GLY A 20 21.93 -0.14 -6.83
CA GLY A 20 21.58 -0.49 -5.45
C GLY A 20 20.94 0.67 -4.68
N ARG A 21 21.33 1.93 -4.94
CA ARG A 21 20.68 3.10 -4.32
C ARG A 21 19.27 3.34 -4.88
N LEU A 22 19.10 3.24 -6.20
CA LEU A 22 17.79 3.43 -6.85
C LEU A 22 16.80 2.33 -6.44
N PHE A 23 17.21 1.07 -6.45
CA PHE A 23 16.39 -0.05 -5.99
C PHE A 23 16.03 0.07 -4.52
N ARG A 24 16.97 0.46 -3.64
CA ARG A 24 16.66 0.74 -2.23
C ARG A 24 15.65 1.88 -2.06
N ALA A 25 15.74 2.92 -2.88
CA ALA A 25 14.78 4.02 -2.86
C ALA A 25 13.38 3.56 -3.28
N ILE A 26 13.27 2.71 -4.30
CA ILE A 26 11.98 2.11 -4.73
C ILE A 26 11.40 1.24 -3.60
N ILE A 27 12.21 0.36 -2.99
CA ILE A 27 11.76 -0.48 -1.88
C ILE A 27 11.30 0.37 -0.68
N ALA A 28 12.02 1.45 -0.37
CA ALA A 28 11.63 2.37 0.70
C ALA A 28 10.30 3.06 0.38
N ALA A 29 10.13 3.60 -0.83
CA ALA A 29 8.88 4.23 -1.26
C ALA A 29 7.71 3.23 -1.26
N GLN A 30 7.93 1.98 -1.67
CA GLN A 30 6.90 0.95 -1.59
C GLN A 30 6.47 0.69 -0.14
N ARG A 31 7.42 0.59 0.79
CA ARG A 31 7.09 0.43 2.22
C ARG A 31 6.32 1.62 2.78
N GLU A 32 6.63 2.84 2.34
CA GLU A 32 5.88 4.03 2.72
C GLU A 32 4.44 3.98 2.20
N VAL A 33 4.24 3.51 0.97
CA VAL A 33 2.90 3.29 0.39
C VAL A 33 2.14 2.21 1.16
N ASP A 34 2.78 1.10 1.51
CA ASP A 34 2.16 0.02 2.27
C ASP A 34 1.73 0.51 3.67
N GLN A 35 2.60 1.25 4.35
CA GLN A 35 2.29 1.86 5.65
C GLN A 35 1.15 2.88 5.55
N ALA A 36 1.17 3.75 4.54
CA ALA A 36 0.09 4.71 4.33
C ALA A 36 -1.25 4.02 4.05
N THR A 37 -1.23 2.91 3.29
CA THR A 37 -2.40 2.10 3.00
C THR A 37 -2.96 1.47 4.27
N GLU A 38 -2.11 0.90 5.12
CA GLU A 38 -2.52 0.32 6.40
C GLU A 38 -3.09 1.36 7.36
N HIS A 39 -2.46 2.54 7.45
CA HIS A 39 -2.99 3.66 8.21
C HIS A 39 -4.37 4.11 7.70
N LEU A 40 -4.55 4.16 6.38
CA LEU A 40 -5.84 4.52 5.78
C LEU A 40 -6.92 3.49 6.13
N ARG A 41 -6.62 2.19 6.01
CA ARG A 41 -7.53 1.10 6.40
C ARG A 41 -7.92 1.17 7.88
N THR A 42 -6.94 1.41 8.75
CA THR A 42 -7.17 1.59 10.19
C THR A 42 -8.09 2.78 10.48
N ALA A 43 -7.86 3.92 9.81
CA ALA A 43 -8.70 5.11 9.98
C ALA A 43 -10.15 4.86 9.52
N VAL A 44 -10.32 4.20 8.37
CA VAL A 44 -11.65 3.81 7.86
C VAL A 44 -12.34 2.84 8.82
N ALA A 45 -11.65 1.83 9.31
CA ALA A 45 -12.19 0.88 10.29
C ALA A 45 -12.62 1.60 11.58
N SER A 46 -11.82 2.54 12.08
CA SER A 46 -12.15 3.35 13.25
C SER A 46 -13.42 4.18 13.01
N ALA A 47 -13.53 4.86 11.86
CA ALA A 47 -14.73 5.62 11.50
C ALA A 47 -15.98 4.71 11.47
N ARG A 48 -15.87 3.52 10.87
CA ARG A 48 -16.96 2.53 10.85
C ARG A 48 -17.35 2.08 12.25
N GLN A 49 -16.38 1.87 13.15
CA GLN A 49 -16.65 1.51 14.56
C GLN A 49 -17.36 2.63 15.33
N HIS A 50 -17.08 3.90 15.00
CA HIS A 50 -17.80 5.05 15.56
C HIS A 50 -19.21 5.24 14.95
N GLY A 51 -19.58 4.42 13.97
CA GLY A 51 -20.90 4.44 13.33
C GLY A 51 -20.98 5.36 12.11
N ASP A 52 -19.86 5.88 11.62
CA ASP A 52 -19.86 6.71 10.41
C ASP A 52 -20.34 5.89 9.21
N SER A 53 -21.20 6.50 8.40
CA SER A 53 -21.72 5.87 7.19
C SER A 53 -20.68 5.84 6.07
N TRP A 54 -20.80 4.88 5.16
CA TRP A 54 -19.98 4.81 3.95
C TRP A 54 -20.08 6.06 3.07
N THR A 55 -21.19 6.81 3.14
CA THR A 55 -21.32 8.09 2.46
C THR A 55 -20.35 9.14 3.01
N VAL A 56 -20.25 9.27 4.33
CA VAL A 56 -19.34 10.22 4.98
C VAL A 56 -17.88 9.85 4.69
N ILE A 57 -17.57 8.56 4.84
CA ILE A 57 -16.23 8.02 4.57
C ILE A 57 -15.86 8.20 3.10
N GLY A 58 -16.78 7.93 2.17
CA GLY A 58 -16.56 8.13 0.74
C GLY A 58 -16.21 9.57 0.39
N VAL A 59 -16.93 10.56 0.95
CA VAL A 59 -16.61 11.98 0.75
C VAL A 59 -15.19 12.30 1.23
N ALA A 60 -14.79 11.80 2.41
CA ALA A 60 -13.44 12.01 2.94
C ALA A 60 -12.34 11.38 2.06
N LEU A 61 -12.64 10.24 1.43
CA LEU A 61 -11.74 9.54 0.51
C LEU A 61 -11.76 10.10 -0.92
N GLY A 62 -12.70 11.01 -1.25
CA GLY A 62 -12.93 11.43 -2.63
C GLY A 62 -13.55 10.35 -3.53
N LEU A 63 -14.23 9.37 -2.93
CA LEU A 63 -14.85 8.22 -3.58
C LEU A 63 -16.38 8.26 -3.45
N SER A 64 -17.06 7.46 -4.26
CA SER A 64 -18.47 7.16 -3.99
C SER A 64 -18.59 6.26 -2.75
N ALA A 65 -19.74 6.30 -2.07
CA ALA A 65 -20.01 5.45 -0.91
C ALA A 65 -19.84 3.95 -1.25
N GLN A 66 -20.33 3.53 -2.42
CA GLN A 66 -20.23 2.16 -2.89
C GLN A 66 -18.77 1.76 -3.20
N ALA A 67 -17.98 2.65 -3.80
CA ALA A 67 -16.55 2.40 -4.03
C ALA A 67 -15.80 2.28 -2.69
N ALA A 68 -16.04 3.18 -1.74
CA ALA A 68 -15.45 3.08 -0.40
C ALA A 68 -15.82 1.78 0.31
N GLN A 69 -17.09 1.36 0.23
CA GLN A 69 -17.52 0.09 0.81
C GLN A 69 -16.81 -1.10 0.15
N GLN A 70 -16.76 -1.15 -1.19
CA GLN A 70 -16.14 -2.26 -1.90
C GLN A 70 -14.65 -2.41 -1.59
N GLU A 71 -13.92 -1.30 -1.53
CA GLU A 71 -12.48 -1.29 -1.29
C GLU A 71 -12.09 -1.63 0.16
N PHE A 72 -12.89 -1.19 1.15
CA PHE A 72 -12.54 -1.29 2.57
C PHE A 72 -13.34 -2.32 3.37
N GLU A 73 -14.41 -2.90 2.82
CA GLU A 73 -15.18 -3.98 3.48
C GLU A 73 -14.76 -5.38 3.00
N GLN A 74 -14.17 -5.52 1.81
CA GLN A 74 -13.86 -6.81 1.18
C GLN A 74 -12.36 -7.16 1.11
N GLY A 75 -11.50 -6.43 1.82
CA GLY A 75 -10.04 -6.65 1.84
C GLY A 75 -9.43 -6.57 3.22
#